data_AF-A0A8T5D597-F1
#
_entry.id   AF-A0A8T5D597-F1
#
_cell.length_a   1.000
_cell.length_b   1.000
_cell.length_c   1.000
_cell.angle_alpha   90.00
_cell.angle_beta   90.00
_cell.angle_gamma   90.00
#
_symmetry.space_group_name_H-M   'P 1'
#
loop_
_entity.id
_entity.type
_entity.pdbx_description
1 polymer ?
#
loop_
_entity_poly.entity_id
_entity_poly.type
_entity_poly.pdbx_seq_one_letter_code
_entity_poly.pdbx_strand_id
1 'polypeptide(L)' 'MDPRDTPGYRLYRALSNLNSIDIEQLDDPDRKRLAEATTLLEQVGLLTRPDASKETDATVDS' A
#
# COMPACT_ATOMS: atom_id res chain seq x y z
N MET A 1 -4.48 -21.43 -9.10
CA MET A 1 -3.56 -20.45 -8.51
C MET A 1 -3.83 -20.39 -7.01
N ASP A 2 -2.81 -20.25 -6.17
CA ASP A 2 -3.00 -19.93 -4.75
C ASP A 2 -3.60 -18.52 -4.66
N PRO A 3 -4.76 -18.30 -3.99
CA PRO A 3 -5.30 -16.96 -3.77
C PRO A 3 -4.32 -16.01 -3.05
N ARG A 4 -3.33 -16.56 -2.35
CA ARG A 4 -2.24 -15.82 -1.69
C ARG A 4 -1.18 -15.27 -2.65
N ASP A 5 -1.18 -15.72 -3.89
CA ASP A 5 -0.25 -15.25 -4.93
C ASP A 5 -0.77 -14.07 -5.74
N THR A 6 -1.95 -13.54 -5.40
CA THR A 6 -2.46 -12.32 -6.03
C THR A 6 -1.69 -11.09 -5.53
N PRO A 7 -1.35 -10.12 -6.41
CA PRO A 7 -0.71 -8.87 -6.01
C PRO A 7 -1.48 -8.12 -4.91
N GLY A 8 -2.81 -8.07 -5.02
CA GLY A 8 -3.67 -7.45 -4.01
C GLY A 8 -3.58 -8.11 -2.65
N TYR A 9 -3.57 -9.45 -2.58
CA TYR A 9 -3.42 -10.16 -1.30
C TYR A 9 -2.04 -9.92 -0.68
N ARG A 10 -0.97 -9.95 -1.48
CA ARG A 10 0.40 -9.72 -1.01
C ARG A 10 0.55 -8.32 -0.41
N LEU A 11 -0.02 -7.31 -1.07
CA LEU A 11 -0.01 -5.94 -0.58
C LEU A 11 -0.80 -5.80 0.73
N TYR A 12 -2.03 -6.31 0.75
CA TYR A 12 -2.87 -6.30 1.95
C TYR A 12 -2.13 -6.94 3.13
N ARG A 13 -1.53 -8.12 2.91
CA ARG A 13 -0.79 -8.84 3.95
C ARG A 13 0.42 -8.05 4.46
N ALA A 14 1.15 -7.37 3.57
CA ALA A 14 2.28 -6.53 3.97
C ALA A 14 1.84 -5.37 4.87
N LEU A 15 0.79 -4.63 4.47
CA LEU A 15 0.24 -3.52 5.27
C LEU A 15 -0.32 -3.99 6.61
N SER A 16 -1.06 -5.11 6.64
CA SER A 16 -1.55 -5.69 7.89
C SER A 16 -0.44 -6.07 8.85
N ASN A 17 0.66 -6.63 8.34
CA ASN A 17 1.82 -6.97 9.16
C ASN A 17 2.48 -5.70 9.74
N LEU A 18 2.73 -4.67 8.92
CA LEU A 18 3.33 -3.42 9.38
C LEU A 18 2.47 -2.71 10.43
N ASN A 19 1.15 -2.66 10.23
CA ASN A 19 0.22 -2.04 11.17
C ASN A 19 0.05 -2.82 12.49
N SER A 20 0.54 -4.07 12.55
CA SER A 20 0.52 -4.87 13.77
C SER A 20 1.76 -4.68 14.65
N ILE A 21 2.76 -3.94 14.16
CA ILE A 21 3.98 -3.64 14.91
C ILE A 21 3.67 -2.61 15.99
N ASP A 22 4.10 -2.90 17.22
CA ASP A 22 4.02 -1.96 18.33
C ASP A 22 5.08 -0.85 18.16
N ILE A 23 4.62 0.32 17.70
CA ILE A 23 5.45 1.49 17.37
C ILE A 23 6.14 2.06 18.62
N GLU A 24 5.55 1.87 19.81
CA GLU A 24 6.09 2.39 21.06
C GLU A 24 7.38 1.67 21.48
N GLN A 25 7.57 0.42 21.02
CA GLN A 25 8.76 -0.39 21.31
C GLN A 25 9.91 -0.18 20.32
N LEU A 26 9.70 0.58 19.25
CA LEU A 26 10.73 0.84 18.24
C LEU A 26 11.66 1.97 18.67
N ASP A 27 12.88 2.01 18.12
CA ASP A 27 13.71 3.20 18.18
C ASP A 27 13.31 4.22 17.08
N ASP A 28 13.85 5.43 17.15
CA ASP A 28 13.51 6.47 16.17
C ASP A 28 13.86 6.10 14.71
N PRO A 29 15.01 5.47 14.43
CA PRO A 29 15.31 4.94 13.10
C PRO A 29 14.26 3.95 12.58
N ASP A 30 13.84 2.99 13.40
CA ASP A 30 12.89 1.97 12.99
C ASP A 30 11.47 2.51 12.85
N ARG A 31 11.06 3.46 13.70
CA ARG A 31 9.80 4.20 13.52
C ARG A 31 9.75 4.90 12.17
N LYS A 32 10.84 5.58 11.79
CA LYS A 32 10.94 6.27 10.50
C LYS A 32 10.87 5.27 9.34
N ARG A 33 11.58 4.16 9.45
CA ARG A 33 11.59 3.10 8.43
C ARG A 33 10.20 2.49 8.24
N LEU A 34 9.47 2.25 9.34
CA LEU A 34 8.11 1.75 9.31
C LEU A 34 7.18 2.72 8.59
N ALA A 35 7.26 4.02 8.92
CA ALA A 35 6.46 5.05 8.26
C ALA A 35 6.72 5.12 6.76
N GLU A 36 8.00 5.15 6.35
CA GLU A 36 8.39 5.16 4.93
C GLU A 36 7.88 3.92 4.18
N ALA A 37 8.02 2.72 4.78
CA ALA A 37 7.55 1.48 4.19
C ALA A 37 6.02 1.46 4.02
N THR A 38 5.27 1.90 5.03
CA THR A 38 3.80 1.99 4.95
C THR A 38 3.37 2.95 3.85
N THR A 39 3.95 4.16 3.80
CA THR A 39 3.65 5.14 2.74
C THR A 39 3.92 4.58 1.33
N LEU A 40 5.06 3.91 1.13
CA LEU A 40 5.38 3.30 -0.17
C LEU A 40 4.38 2.21 -0.57
N LEU A 41 3.97 1.36 0.38
CA LEU A 41 2.99 0.30 0.11
C LEU A 41 1.60 0.87 -0.20
N GLU A 42 1.17 1.91 0.50
CA GLU A 42 -0.08 2.61 0.19
C GLU A 42 -0.07 3.19 -1.23
N GLN A 43 1.02 3.82 -1.64
CA GLN A 43 1.20 4.35 -3.00
C GLN A 43 1.14 3.23 -4.06
N VAL A 44 1.82 2.11 -3.83
CA VAL A 44 1.73 0.93 -4.72
C VAL A 44 0.30 0.38 -4.76
N GLY A 45 -0.45 0.46 -3.65
CA GLY A 45 -1.86 0.11 -3.60
C GLY A 45 -2.73 0.92 -4.55
N LEU A 46 -2.45 2.21 -4.71
CA LEU A 46 -3.15 3.04 -5.68
C LEU A 46 -2.87 2.58 -7.11
N LEU A 47 -1.62 2.21 -7.42
CA LEU A 47 -1.21 1.76 -8.77
C LEU A 47 -1.74 0.38 -9.15
N THR A 48 -2.06 -0.45 -8.15
CA THR A 48 -2.54 -1.83 -8.36
C THR A 48 -4.06 -1.95 -8.36
N ARG A 49 -4.80 -0.85 -8.13
CA ARG A 49 -6.25 -0.81 -8.27
C ARG A 49 -6.64 -0.86 -9.76
N PRO A 50 -7.57 -1.75 -10.16
CA PRO A 50 -8.04 -1.85 -11.55
C PRO A 50 -8.56 -0.52 -12.14
N ASP A 51 -9.08 0.38 -11.29
CA ASP A 51 -9.68 1.65 -11.72
C ASP A 51 -8.71 2.84 -11.75
N ALA A 52 -7.45 2.68 -11.33
CA ALA A 52 -6.45 3.74 -11.41
C ALA A 52 -6.11 4.17 -12.86
N SER A 53 -6.53 3.36 -13.84
CA SER A 53 -6.42 3.65 -15.27
C SER A 53 -7.67 4.34 -15.87
N LYS A 54 -8.75 4.53 -15.09
CA LYS A 54 -10.03 5.10 -15.58
C LYS A 54 -10.30 6.53 -15.11
N GLU A 55 -9.61 7.04 -14.09
CA GLU A 55 -9.82 8.41 -13.59
C GLU A 55 -9.06 9.50 -14.39
N THR A 56 -8.34 9.15 -15.46
CA THR A 56 -7.66 10.14 -16.34
C THR A 56 -8.38 10.41 -17.66
N ASP A 57 -9.59 9.86 -17.87
CA ASP A 57 -10.38 10.11 -19.09
C ASP A 57 -11.83 10.54 -18.77
N ALA A 58 -11.98 11.42 -17.78
CA ALA A 58 -13.20 12.20 -17.61
C ALA A 58 -13.03 13.58 -18.28
N THR A 59 -13.17 13.56 -19.60
CA THR A 59 -13.75 14.61 -20.45
C THR A 59 -13.44 16.06 -20.07
N VAL A 60 -12.44 16.63 -20.74
CA VAL A 60 -12.51 18.03 -21.16
C VAL A 60 -13.57 18.10 -22.26
N ASP A 61 -14.76 18.60 -21.95
CA ASP A 61 -15.64 19.18 -22.96
C ASP A 61 -16.23 20.50 -22.43
N SER A 62 -15.84 21.54 -23.18
CA SER A 62 -16.37 22.89 -23.43
C SER A 62 -17.56 23.41 -22.61
#